data_AF-A0A2N2EE98-F1
#
_entry.id   AF-A0A2N2EE98-F1
#
_cell.length_a   1.000
_cell.length_b   1.000
_cell.length_c   1.000
_cell.angle_alpha   90.00
_cell.angle_beta   90.00
_cell.angle_gamma   90.00
#
_symmetry.space_group_name_H-M   'P 1'
#
loop_
_entity.id
_entity.type
_entity.pdbx_description
1 polymer ?
#
loop_
_entity_poly.entity_id
_entity_poly.type
_entity_poly.pdbx_seq_one_letter_code
_entity_poly.pdbx_strand_id
1 'polypeptide(L)'
;MNTMLILKNSIVNRIYNEYLEGKSYQKIADGLEADRIKTGAQGSKWWDSTISKIPRNEKYYGELLQQKTVTVDFLSHKRVTNRNYADRYIVEDNHEPIVSREVWGEIQKKKEKRALAKNNILYVIKITFSL
;
A
#
# COMPACT_ATOMS: atom_id res chain seq x y z
N MET A 1 -6.99 7.49 -25.13
CA MET A 1 -6.20 6.69 -24.17
C MET A 1 -6.24 7.48 -22.86
N ASN A 2 -6.74 7.05 -21.69
CA ASN A 2 -6.71 5.75 -21.02
C ASN A 2 -7.69 5.77 -19.81
N THR A 3 -9.00 5.63 -20.05
CA THR A 3 -10.05 5.74 -19.02
C THR A 3 -9.90 4.70 -17.89
N MET A 4 -9.32 3.54 -18.20
CA MET A 4 -8.99 2.46 -17.25
C MET A 4 -7.88 2.81 -16.25
N LEU A 5 -6.98 3.74 -16.60
CA LEU A 5 -5.94 4.22 -15.68
C LEU A 5 -6.49 5.32 -14.76
N ILE A 6 -7.32 6.21 -15.30
CA ILE A 6 -7.95 7.33 -14.57
C ILE A 6 -8.90 6.81 -13.47
N LEU A 7 -9.70 5.79 -13.76
CA LEU A 7 -10.60 5.18 -12.78
C LEU A 7 -9.87 4.48 -11.63
N LYS A 8 -8.67 3.95 -11.87
CA LYS A 8 -7.83 3.39 -10.81
C LYS A 8 -7.29 4.49 -9.89
N ASN A 9 -6.96 5.64 -10.47
CA ASN A 9 -6.45 6.81 -9.73
C ASN A 9 -7.49 7.37 -8.75
N SER A 10 -8.74 7.54 -9.23
CA SER A 10 -9.81 8.11 -8.41
C SER A 10 -10.20 7.23 -7.22
N ILE A 11 -10.21 5.90 -7.39
CA ILE A 11 -10.49 4.96 -6.30
C ILE A 11 -9.38 5.00 -5.24
N VAL A 12 -8.12 5.06 -5.66
CA VAL A 12 -6.99 5.17 -4.72
C VAL A 12 -7.10 6.47 -3.93
N ASN A 13 -7.33 7.60 -4.57
CA ASN A 13 -7.51 8.89 -3.89
C ASN A 13 -8.68 8.87 -2.91
N ARG A 14 -9.81 8.26 -3.29
CA ARG A 14 -10.94 8.06 -2.39
C ARG A 14 -10.57 7.25 -1.16
N ILE A 15 -9.87 6.12 -1.31
CA ILE A 15 -9.44 5.28 -0.19
C ILE A 15 -8.52 6.07 0.76
N TYR A 16 -7.60 6.87 0.21
CA TYR A 16 -6.70 7.71 1.00
C TYR A 16 -7.49 8.76 1.80
N ASN A 17 -8.41 9.49 1.15
CA ASN A 17 -9.23 10.51 1.80
C ASN A 17 -10.14 9.92 2.88
N GLU A 18 -10.85 8.84 2.57
CA GLU A 18 -11.73 8.16 3.53
C GLU A 18 -10.96 7.61 4.75
N TYR A 19 -9.72 7.17 4.54
CA TYR A 19 -8.86 6.75 5.64
C TYR A 19 -8.40 7.95 6.49
N LEU A 20 -8.07 9.07 5.85
CA LEU A 20 -7.73 10.33 6.52
C LEU A 20 -8.91 10.92 7.29
N GLU A 21 -10.14 10.76 6.83
CA GLU A 21 -11.38 11.07 7.57
C GLU A 21 -11.54 10.19 8.82
N GLY A 22 -10.80 9.08 8.92
CA GLY A 22 -10.80 8.20 10.07
C GLY A 22 -11.69 6.98 9.92
N LYS A 23 -12.19 6.67 8.71
CA LYS A 23 -12.87 5.39 8.47
C LYS A 23 -11.92 4.21 8.71
N SER A 24 -12.50 3.06 9.05
CA SER A 24 -11.76 1.80 9.14
C SER A 24 -11.65 1.16 7.75
N TYR A 25 -10.67 0.29 7.54
CA TYR A 25 -10.52 -0.41 6.26
C TYR A 25 -11.77 -1.21 5.88
N GLN A 26 -12.46 -1.78 6.87
CA GLN A 26 -13.73 -2.47 6.65
C GLN A 26 -14.81 -1.50 6.15
N LYS A 27 -15.01 -0.35 6.81
CA LYS A 27 -16.01 0.63 6.37
C LYS A 27 -15.74 1.16 4.96
N ILE A 28 -14.46 1.33 4.60
CA ILE A 28 -14.05 1.73 3.25
C ILE A 28 -14.39 0.62 2.25
N ALA A 29 -14.10 -0.64 2.58
CA ALA A 29 -14.46 -1.78 1.74
C ALA A 29 -15.98 -1.85 1.53
N ASP A 30 -16.76 -1.76 2.60
CA ASP A 30 -18.23 -1.81 2.54
C ASP A 30 -18.79 -0.66 1.67
N GLY A 31 -18.21 0.54 1.76
CA GLY A 31 -18.60 1.69 0.93
C GLY A 31 -18.29 1.49 -0.55
N LEU A 32 -17.12 0.91 -0.88
CA LEU A 32 -16.77 0.59 -2.26
C LEU A 32 -17.66 -0.51 -2.85
N GLU A 33 -18.04 -1.50 -2.03
CA GLU A 33 -18.99 -2.54 -2.42
C GLU A 33 -20.40 -1.98 -2.65
N ALA A 34 -20.88 -1.09 -1.78
CA ALA A 34 -22.17 -0.42 -1.91
C ALA A 34 -22.26 0.40 -3.21
N ASP A 35 -21.16 1.04 -3.60
CA ASP A 35 -21.05 1.81 -4.85
C ASP A 35 -20.79 0.93 -6.08
N ARG A 36 -20.83 -0.41 -5.92
CA ARG A 36 -20.61 -1.41 -6.99
C ARG A 36 -19.26 -1.25 -7.69
N ILE A 37 -18.25 -0.73 -6.99
CA ILE A 37 -16.90 -0.56 -7.52
C ILE A 37 -16.21 -1.92 -7.49
N LYS A 38 -15.79 -2.41 -8.66
CA LYS A 38 -15.05 -3.67 -8.76
C LYS A 38 -13.59 -3.48 -8.34
N THR A 39 -13.04 -4.54 -7.75
CA THR A 39 -11.60 -4.65 -7.47
C THR A 39 -10.77 -4.66 -8.76
N GLY A 40 -9.46 -4.44 -8.66
CA GLY A 40 -8.55 -4.51 -9.81
C GLY A 40 -8.54 -5.86 -10.54
N ALA A 41 -8.93 -6.94 -9.84
CA ALA A 41 -9.10 -8.29 -10.40
C ALA A 41 -10.53 -8.56 -10.91
N GLN A 42 -11.36 -7.51 -11.07
CA GLN A 42 -12.77 -7.58 -11.49
C GLN A 42 -13.71 -8.32 -10.51
N GLY A 43 -13.24 -8.63 -9.29
CA GLY A 43 -14.09 -9.16 -8.22
C GLY A 43 -14.97 -8.07 -7.60
N SER A 44 -16.16 -8.46 -7.15
CA SER A 44 -17.14 -7.57 -6.48
C SER A 44 -16.85 -7.36 -5.00
N LYS A 45 -16.10 -8.27 -4.36
CA LYS A 45 -15.83 -8.24 -2.92
C LYS A 45 -14.52 -7.52 -2.60
N TRP A 46 -14.59 -6.54 -1.71
CA TRP A 46 -13.46 -5.85 -1.12
C TRP A 46 -13.15 -6.42 0.26
N TRP A 47 -11.90 -6.87 0.43
CA TRP A 47 -11.40 -7.29 1.72
C TRP A 47 -10.62 -6.15 2.39
N ASP A 48 -10.77 -6.01 3.70
CA ASP A 48 -9.99 -5.08 4.53
C ASP A 48 -8.47 -5.26 4.31
N SER A 49 -8.02 -6.50 4.15
CA SER A 49 -6.64 -6.86 3.87
C SER A 49 -6.15 -6.31 2.53
N THR A 50 -7.02 -6.25 1.52
CA THR A 50 -6.73 -5.62 0.22
C THR A 50 -6.64 -4.11 0.36
N ILE A 51 -7.61 -3.48 1.04
CA ILE A 51 -7.59 -2.03 1.29
C ILE A 51 -6.33 -1.64 2.07
N SER A 52 -5.96 -2.40 3.10
CA SER A 52 -4.80 -2.11 3.94
C SER A 52 -3.47 -2.13 3.19
N LYS A 53 -3.39 -2.84 2.05
CA LYS A 53 -2.20 -2.89 1.19
C LYS A 53 -2.05 -1.63 0.33
N ILE A 54 -3.15 -0.94 0.03
CA ILE A 54 -3.14 0.23 -0.86
C ILE A 54 -2.31 1.37 -0.27
N PRO A 55 -2.54 1.85 0.98
CA PRO A 55 -1.72 2.91 1.58
C PRO A 55 -0.29 2.49 1.95
N ARG A 56 0.10 1.24 1.71
CA ARG A 56 1.47 0.73 1.95
C ARG A 56 2.29 0.63 0.68
N ASN A 57 1.67 0.73 -0.49
CA ASN A 57 2.34 0.48 -1.74
C ASN A 57 3.06 1.73 -2.22
N GLU A 58 4.36 1.58 -2.42
CA GLU A 58 5.34 2.61 -2.79
C GLU A 58 4.98 3.28 -4.11
N LYS A 59 4.38 2.49 -5.00
CA LYS A 59 3.95 2.93 -6.33
C LYS A 59 2.93 4.05 -6.31
N TYR A 60 2.18 4.25 -5.22
CA TYR A 60 1.14 5.29 -5.22
C TYR A 60 1.68 6.68 -4.93
N TYR A 61 2.87 6.81 -4.34
CA TYR A 61 3.50 8.11 -4.05
C TYR A 61 4.82 8.32 -4.83
N GLY A 62 5.02 7.58 -5.92
CA GLY A 62 6.08 7.83 -6.90
C GLY A 62 7.37 7.04 -6.69
N GLU A 63 7.45 6.20 -5.67
CA GLU A 63 8.65 5.40 -5.41
C GLU A 63 8.61 4.03 -6.08
N LEU A 64 9.78 3.59 -6.55
CA LEU A 64 10.01 2.23 -7.01
C LEU A 64 11.04 1.54 -6.14
N LEU A 65 10.57 0.56 -5.37
CA LEU A 65 11.43 -0.35 -4.62
C LEU A 65 11.73 -1.60 -5.45
N GLN A 66 13.00 -1.77 -5.83
CA GLN A 66 13.49 -2.92 -6.57
C GLN A 66 14.01 -4.03 -5.63
N GLN A 67 14.21 -5.22 -6.20
CA GLN A 67 14.73 -6.41 -5.51
C GLN A 67 13.98 -6.78 -4.20
N LYS A 68 12.64 -6.67 -4.17
CA LYS A 68 11.83 -7.13 -3.03
C LYS A 68 11.97 -8.63 -2.74
N THR A 69 12.36 -9.41 -3.75
CA THR A 69 12.65 -10.84 -3.64
C THR A 69 13.94 -11.15 -4.38
N VAL A 70 14.68 -12.11 -3.84
CA VAL A 70 15.94 -12.61 -4.40
C VAL A 70 15.85 -14.11 -4.58
N THR A 71 16.61 -14.63 -5.53
CA THR A 71 16.80 -16.08 -5.70
C THR A 71 18.00 -16.49 -4.84
N VAL A 72 17.75 -17.36 -3.85
CA VAL A 72 18.81 -17.80 -2.90
C VAL A 72 19.47 -19.11 -3.29
N ASP A 73 18.83 -19.87 -4.18
CA ASP A 73 19.34 -21.13 -4.67
C ASP A 73 19.21 -21.15 -6.19
N PHE A 74 20.34 -21.27 -6.86
CA PHE A 74 20.44 -21.30 -8.33
C PHE A 74 19.91 -22.61 -8.92
N LEU A 75 19.95 -23.71 -8.17
CA LEU A 75 19.51 -25.01 -8.64
C LEU A 75 17.99 -25.12 -8.53
N SER A 76 17.43 -24.84 -7.34
CA SER A 76 15.98 -24.91 -7.11
C SER A 76 15.22 -23.65 -7.54
N HIS A 77 15.92 -22.59 -7.98
CA HIS A 77 15.33 -21.28 -8.31
C HIS A 77 14.44 -20.71 -7.21
N LYS A 78 14.73 -21.06 -5.95
CA LYS A 78 13.92 -20.67 -4.80
C LYS A 78 13.99 -19.16 -4.57
N ARG A 79 12.83 -18.51 -4.66
CA ARG A 79 12.67 -17.07 -4.41
C ARG A 79 12.23 -16.81 -2.98
N VAL A 80 12.94 -15.92 -2.29
CA VAL A 80 12.60 -15.48 -0.93
C VAL A 80 12.50 -13.96 -0.85
N THR A 81 11.82 -13.45 0.17
CA THR A 81 11.79 -12.00 0.44
C THR A 81 13.19 -11.52 0.81
N ASN A 82 13.63 -10.41 0.21
CA ASN A 82 14.95 -9.86 0.46
C ASN A 82 15.00 -9.19 1.84
N ARG A 83 15.51 -9.92 2.84
CA ARG A 83 15.77 -9.47 4.21
C ARG A 83 17.28 -9.37 4.45
N ASN A 84 17.98 -8.61 3.60
CA ASN A 84 19.44 -8.44 3.57
C ASN A 84 20.21 -9.54 2.84
N TYR A 85 19.58 -10.23 1.89
CA TYR A 85 20.27 -11.17 1.01
C TYR A 85 20.96 -10.47 -0.16
N ALA A 86 20.47 -9.30 -0.58
CA ALA A 86 21.08 -8.43 -1.57
C ALA A 86 20.70 -6.97 -1.30
N ASP A 87 21.41 -6.03 -1.93
CA ASP A 87 21.11 -4.61 -1.81
C ASP A 87 19.70 -4.29 -2.35
N ARG A 88 19.00 -3.37 -1.67
CA ARG A 88 17.69 -2.89 -2.10
C ARG A 88 17.85 -1.48 -2.65
N TYR A 89 17.36 -1.27 -3.86
CA TYR A 89 17.44 0.02 -4.54
C TYR A 89 16.07 0.69 -4.47
N ILE A 90 16.03 1.90 -3.92
CA ILE A 90 14.88 2.79 -3.97
C ILE A 90 15.16 3.82 -5.06
N VAL A 91 14.28 3.89 -6.05
CA VAL A 91 14.29 4.95 -7.05
C VAL A 91 13.17 5.92 -6.69
N GLU A 92 13.56 7.13 -6.34
CA GLU A 92 12.65 8.25 -6.11
C GLU A 92 12.13 8.78 -7.45
N ASP A 93 10.90 9.29 -7.45
CA ASP A 93 10.24 9.93 -8.60
C ASP A 93 10.29 9.12 -9.92
N ASN A 94 10.14 7.80 -9.81
CA ASN A 94 10.18 6.90 -10.97
C ASN A 94 8.99 7.13 -11.93
N HIS A 95 7.83 7.52 -11.40
CA HIS A 95 6.62 7.78 -12.19
C HIS A 95 5.70 8.77 -11.48
N GLU A 96 4.75 9.35 -12.24
CA GLU A 96 3.79 10.32 -11.72
C GLU A 96 2.99 9.73 -10.53
N PRO A 97 3.11 10.33 -9.33
CA PRO A 97 2.45 9.82 -8.14
C PRO A 97 0.93 10.01 -8.22
N ILE A 98 0.19 9.04 -7.67
CA ILE A 98 -1.27 9.13 -7.51
C ILE A 98 -1.61 10.06 -6.34
N VAL A 99 -0.83 9.97 -5.26
CA VAL A 99 -0.94 10.75 -4.03
C VAL A 99 0.39 11.41 -3.71
N SER A 100 0.36 12.60 -3.12
CA SER A 100 1.59 13.29 -2.74
C SER A 100 2.32 12.59 -1.58
N ARG A 101 3.63 12.82 -1.47
CA ARG A 101 4.46 12.25 -0.40
C ARG A 101 4.00 12.72 0.99
N GLU A 102 3.48 13.95 1.08
CA GLU A 102 2.92 14.53 2.30
C GLU A 102 1.66 13.78 2.75
N VAL A 103 0.73 13.54 1.82
CA VAL A 103 -0.51 12.80 2.08
C VAL A 103 -0.18 11.38 2.54
N TRP A 104 0.77 10.73 1.90
CA TRP A 104 1.24 9.40 2.31
C TRP A 104 1.85 9.41 3.72
N GLY A 105 2.70 10.41 4.03
CA GLY A 105 3.31 10.58 5.33
C GLY A 105 2.28 10.77 6.45
N GLU A 106 1.23 11.57 6.22
CA GLU A 106 0.13 11.75 7.18
C GLU A 106 -0.62 10.44 7.46
N ILE A 107 -0.82 9.60 6.45
CA ILE A 107 -1.41 8.27 6.64
C ILE A 107 -0.50 7.36 7.47
N GLN A 108 0.82 7.37 7.23
CA GLN A 108 1.74 6.56 8.04
C GLN A 108 1.70 6.98 9.51
N LYS A 109 1.75 8.28 9.79
CA LYS A 109 1.60 8.82 11.16
C LYS A 109 0.27 8.37 11.79
N LYS A 110 -0.83 8.43 11.05
CA LYS A 110 -2.16 8.00 11.55
C LYS A 110 -2.21 6.49 11.83
N LYS A 111 -1.55 5.68 11.00
CA LYS A 111 -1.43 4.22 11.22
C LYS A 111 -0.59 3.92 12.45
N GLU A 112 0.51 4.61 12.64
CA GLU A 112 1.37 4.49 13.81
C GLU A 112 0.60 4.84 15.09
N LYS A 113 -0.09 5.98 15.12
CA LYS A 113 -0.97 6.38 16.23
C LYS A 113 -2.03 5.31 16.55
N ARG A 114 -2.66 4.73 15.52
CA ARG A 114 -3.66 3.65 15.69
C ARG A 114 -3.05 2.35 16.22
N ALA A 115 -1.80 2.04 15.85
CA ALA A 115 -1.11 0.85 16.33
C ALA A 115 -0.65 1.01 17.79
N LEU A 116 -0.14 2.18 18.14
CA LEU A 116 0.21 2.56 19.52
C LEU A 116 -1.00 2.47 20.44
N ALA A 117 -2.15 3.03 20.03
CA ALA A 117 -3.40 2.95 20.79
C ALA A 117 -3.91 1.51 21.03
N LYS A 118 -3.45 0.54 20.23
CA LYS A 118 -3.79 -0.89 20.37
C LYS A 118 -2.68 -1.70 21.04
N ASN A 119 -1.66 -1.06 21.62
CA ASN A 119 -0.46 -1.69 22.19
C ASN A 119 0.26 -2.64 21.23
N ASN A 120 0.19 -2.38 19.91
CA ASN A 120 0.82 -3.23 18.91
C ASN A 120 2.26 -2.78 18.61
N ILE A 121 3.16 -3.03 19.57
CA ILE A 121 4.56 -2.60 19.54
C ILE A 121 5.31 -3.19 18.33
N LEU A 122 5.03 -4.45 17.97
CA LEU A 122 5.60 -5.14 16.80
C LEU A 122 5.32 -4.43 15.47
N TYR A 123 4.16 -3.77 15.36
CA TYR A 123 3.79 -3.06 14.15
C TYR A 123 4.51 -1.71 14.03
N VAL A 124 4.71 -1.02 15.15
CA VAL A 124 5.48 0.25 15.21
C VAL A 124 6.93 0.00 14.80
N ILE A 125 7.56 -1.04 15.36
CA ILE A 125 8.93 -1.46 15.01
C ILE A 125 9.04 -1.80 13.51
N LYS A 126 8.07 -2.49 12.92
CA LYS A 126 8.10 -2.80 11.48
C LYS A 126 7.98 -1.57 10.57
N ILE A 127 7.30 -0.51 11.02
CA ILE A 127 7.18 0.72 10.24
C ILE A 127 8.49 1.50 10.30
N THR A 128 9.07 1.66 11.49
CA THR A 128 10.27 2.48 11.70
C THR A 128 11.54 1.86 11.11
N PHE A 129 11.66 0.53 11.05
CA PHE A 129 12.80 -0.17 10.45
C PHE A 129 12.64 -0.48 8.95
N SER A 130 11.49 -0.15 8.36
CA SER A 130 11.26 -0.31 6.92
C SER A 130 11.38 1.00 6.13
N LEU A 131 11.62 2.12 6.83
CA LEU A 131 12.01 3.42 6.30
C LEU A 131 13.53 3.56 6.32
#